data_AF-A0A7G9B548-F1
#
_entry.id   AF-A0A7G9B548-F1
#
_cell.length_a   1.000
_cell.length_b   1.000
_cell.length_c   1.000
_cell.angle_alpha   90.00
_cell.angle_beta   90.00
_cell.angle_gamma   90.00
#
_symmetry.space_group_name_H-M   'P 1'
#
loop_
_entity.id
_entity.type
_entity.pdbx_description
1 polymer ?
#
loop_
_entity_poly.entity_id
_entity_poly.type
_entity_poly.pdbx_seq_one_letter_code
_entity_poly.pdbx_strand_id
1 'polypeptide(L)'
;MISAKLTNETRKAVYRRDGYRCALCDSTAGLQVHHVVRRSQGGTDYPHNLITLCWRCHAVAHGTRLPEYGDLQGAEVCQDCVEYLADYYADEGFLWSPWAKVQPRLYGGD
;
A
#
# COMPACT_ATOMS: atom_id res chain seq x y z
N MET A 1 -13.76 -12.49 -1.48
CA MET A 1 -12.93 -11.27 -1.42
C MET A 1 -13.18 -10.57 -0.09
N ILE A 2 -12.54 -11.04 1.00
CA ILE A 2 -12.67 -10.38 2.31
C ILE A 2 -11.66 -9.25 2.31
N SER A 3 -12.09 -8.06 1.88
CA SER A 3 -11.42 -6.86 2.34
C SER A 3 -11.44 -6.90 3.87
N ALA A 4 -10.29 -6.71 4.51
CA ALA A 4 -10.26 -6.54 5.96
C ALA A 4 -11.23 -5.41 6.36
N LYS A 5 -11.83 -5.53 7.54
CA LYS A 5 -12.78 -4.55 8.11
C LYS A 5 -12.02 -3.29 8.53
N LEU A 6 -11.49 -2.55 7.55
CA LEU A 6 -10.95 -1.20 7.73
C LEU A 6 -12.11 -0.23 7.93
N THR A 7 -11.96 0.72 8.85
CA THR A 7 -12.94 1.78 9.03
C THR A 7 -12.96 2.68 7.78
N ASN A 8 -14.10 3.35 7.55
CA ASN A 8 -14.20 4.33 6.46
C ASN A 8 -13.22 5.49 6.65
N GLU A 9 -12.90 5.84 7.89
CA GLU A 9 -11.90 6.85 8.23
C GLU A 9 -10.51 6.43 7.76
N THR A 10 -10.05 5.23 8.12
CA THR A 10 -8.74 4.71 7.69
C THR A 10 -8.66 4.63 6.17
N ARG A 11 -9.71 4.15 5.49
CA ARG A 11 -9.76 4.14 4.02
C ARG A 11 -9.59 5.52 3.42
N LYS A 12 -10.35 6.51 3.93
CA LYS A 12 -10.26 7.90 3.45
C LYS A 12 -8.90 8.52 3.72
N ALA A 13 -8.25 8.20 4.84
CA ALA A 13 -6.92 8.67 5.15
C ALA A 13 -5.88 8.14 4.16
N VAL A 14 -5.92 6.83 3.86
CA VAL A 14 -5.02 6.20 2.87
C VAL A 14 -5.26 6.76 1.47
N TYR A 15 -6.53 6.89 1.04
CA TYR A 15 -6.85 7.51 -0.24
C TYR A 15 -6.36 8.96 -0.32
N ARG A 16 -6.53 9.75 0.75
CA ARG A 16 -6.06 11.14 0.78
C ARG A 16 -4.53 11.22 0.70
N ARG A 17 -3.80 10.39 1.45
CA ARG A 17 -2.33 10.31 1.39
C ARG A 17 -1.85 10.06 -0.03
N ASP A 18 -2.49 9.09 -0.71
CA ASP A 18 -2.12 8.70 -2.07
C ASP A 18 -2.77 9.60 -3.14
N GLY A 19 -3.38 10.73 -2.74
CA GLY A 19 -3.99 11.71 -3.65
C GLY A 19 -5.15 11.18 -4.49
N TYR A 20 -5.95 10.27 -3.94
CA TYR A 20 -7.13 9.65 -4.57
C TYR A 20 -6.84 9.04 -5.95
N ARG A 21 -5.66 8.42 -6.08
CA ARG A 21 -5.23 7.70 -7.28
C ARG A 21 -4.47 6.44 -6.90
N CYS A 22 -4.35 5.53 -7.85
CA CYS A 22 -3.47 4.37 -7.71
C CYS A 22 -2.03 4.86 -7.49
N ALA A 23 -1.40 4.44 -6.41
CA ALA A 23 -0.01 4.79 -6.09
C ALA A 23 1.00 4.33 -7.15
N LEU A 24 0.65 3.33 -7.98
CA LEU A 24 1.56 2.76 -8.97
C LEU A 24 1.33 3.25 -10.41
N CYS A 25 0.09 3.63 -10.76
CA CYS A 25 -0.24 3.95 -12.15
C CYS A 25 -1.15 5.19 -12.32
N ASP A 26 -1.37 5.93 -11.24
CA ASP A 26 -2.18 7.16 -11.19
C ASP A 26 -3.66 7.04 -11.63
N SER A 27 -4.13 5.84 -11.97
CA SER A 27 -5.55 5.61 -12.27
C SER A 27 -6.45 5.98 -11.09
N THR A 28 -7.53 6.70 -11.37
CA THR A 28 -8.57 7.07 -10.39
C THR A 28 -9.75 6.10 -10.38
N ALA A 29 -9.75 5.10 -11.26
CA ALA A 29 -10.86 4.16 -11.44
C ALA A 29 -10.72 2.91 -10.55
N GLY A 30 -11.79 2.58 -9.82
CA GLY A 30 -11.88 1.34 -9.04
C GLY A 30 -10.84 1.24 -7.93
N LEU A 31 -10.63 2.32 -7.17
CA LEU A 31 -9.66 2.38 -6.08
C LEU A 31 -10.01 1.44 -4.93
N GLN A 32 -8.98 0.75 -4.44
CA GLN A 32 -9.03 -0.23 -3.35
C GLN A 32 -7.84 -0.01 -2.42
N VAL A 33 -8.05 -0.24 -1.12
CA VAL A 33 -6.96 -0.29 -0.14
C VAL A 33 -6.37 -1.69 -0.14
N HIS A 34 -5.07 -1.78 -0.31
CA HIS A 34 -4.27 -3.00 -0.29
C HIS A 34 -3.39 -3.05 0.96
N HIS A 35 -3.17 -4.25 1.50
CA HIS A 35 -2.17 -4.50 2.54
C HIS A 35 -0.85 -4.92 1.90
N VAL A 36 0.19 -4.12 2.03
CA VAL A 36 1.51 -4.44 1.44
C VAL A 36 2.09 -5.71 2.04
N VAL A 37 2.08 -5.82 3.38
CA VAL A 37 2.28 -7.08 4.09
C VAL A 37 0.92 -7.66 4.46
N ARG A 38 0.67 -8.91 4.05
CA ARG A 38 -0.58 -9.61 4.36
C ARG A 38 -0.76 -9.74 5.87
N ARG A 39 -2.01 -9.64 6.34
CA ARG A 39 -2.38 -9.85 7.77
C ARG A 39 -1.97 -11.24 8.28
N SER A 40 -2.07 -12.27 7.43
CA SER A 40 -1.61 -13.63 7.75
C SER A 40 -0.10 -13.75 7.95
N GLN A 41 0.66 -12.75 7.52
CA GLN A 41 2.11 -12.63 7.70
C GLN A 41 2.48 -11.55 8.73
N GLY A 42 1.52 -11.13 9.56
CA GLY A 42 1.75 -10.15 10.62
C GLY A 42 1.65 -8.68 10.20
N GLY A 43 1.23 -8.39 8.97
CA GLY A 43 1.01 -7.02 8.52
C GLY A 43 -0.14 -6.32 9.26
N THR A 44 0.03 -5.05 9.58
CA THR A 44 -0.93 -4.27 10.37
C THR A 44 -2.05 -3.66 9.54
N ASP A 45 -3.09 -3.14 10.21
CA ASP A 45 -4.16 -2.35 9.60
C ASP A 45 -3.86 -0.83 9.67
N TYR A 46 -2.63 -0.43 10.01
CA TYR A 46 -2.23 0.98 10.10
C TYR A 46 -1.81 1.54 8.73
N PRO A 47 -1.92 2.86 8.49
CA PRO A 47 -1.68 3.46 7.18
C PRO A 47 -0.33 3.11 6.53
N HIS A 48 0.73 2.91 7.32
CA HIS A 48 2.05 2.54 6.81
C HIS A 48 2.14 1.10 6.26
N ASN A 49 1.13 0.27 6.44
CA ASN A 49 1.01 -1.03 5.75
C ASN A 49 -0.11 -1.04 4.69
N LEU A 50 -0.75 0.11 4.46
CA LEU A 50 -1.87 0.26 3.55
C LEU A 50 -1.50 1.15 2.36
N ILE A 51 -1.93 0.78 1.16
CA ILE A 51 -1.68 1.52 -0.08
C ILE A 51 -2.93 1.56 -0.95
N THR A 52 -3.15 2.66 -1.66
CA THR A 52 -4.23 2.84 -2.63
C THR A 52 -3.82 2.27 -3.98
N LEU A 53 -4.53 1.25 -4.48
CA LEU A 53 -4.33 0.68 -5.81
C LEU A 53 -5.63 0.75 -6.61
N CYS A 54 -5.52 0.86 -7.95
CA CYS A 54 -6.67 0.55 -8.81
C CYS A 54 -6.92 -0.97 -8.81
N TRP A 55 -8.11 -1.37 -9.23
CA TRP A 55 -8.51 -2.79 -9.27
C TRP A 55 -7.54 -3.68 -10.07
N ARG A 56 -6.88 -3.15 -11.10
CA ARG A 56 -5.91 -3.89 -11.93
C ARG A 56 -4.61 -4.17 -11.15
N CYS A 57 -3.94 -3.12 -10.68
CA CYS A 57 -2.74 -3.24 -9.86
C CYS A 57 -2.99 -4.10 -8.62
N HIS A 58 -4.15 -3.93 -7.98
CA HIS A 58 -4.56 -4.75 -6.84
C HIS A 58 -4.67 -6.25 -7.19
N ALA A 59 -5.26 -6.59 -8.35
CA ALA A 59 -5.37 -7.97 -8.79
C ALA A 59 -4.00 -8.58 -9.10
N VAL A 60 -3.11 -7.83 -9.74
CA VAL A 60 -1.73 -8.28 -10.05
C VAL A 60 -0.91 -8.45 -8.78
N ALA A 61 -1.03 -7.56 -7.78
CA ALA A 61 -0.41 -7.74 -6.46
C ALA A 61 -0.85 -9.05 -5.77
N HIS A 62 -2.07 -9.53 -6.07
CA HIS A 62 -2.56 -10.83 -5.63
C HIS A 62 -2.20 -12.00 -6.55
N GLY A 63 -1.37 -11.79 -7.58
CA GLY A 63 -0.89 -12.80 -8.51
C GLY A 63 -1.81 -13.05 -9.71
N THR A 64 -2.83 -12.21 -9.93
CA THR A 64 -3.66 -12.30 -11.14
C THR A 64 -2.83 -11.86 -12.35
N ARG A 65 -2.74 -12.71 -13.37
CA ARG A 65 -2.14 -12.33 -14.66
C ARG A 65 -3.17 -11.59 -15.49
N LEU A 66 -2.87 -10.34 -15.81
CA LEU A 66 -3.69 -9.50 -16.68
C LEU A 66 -2.99 -9.32 -18.03
N PRO A 67 -3.65 -9.62 -19.18
CA PRO A 67 -3.01 -9.54 -20.50
C PRO A 67 -2.37 -8.18 -20.80
N GLU A 68 -2.98 -7.08 -20.31
CA GLU A 68 -2.48 -5.72 -20.52
C GLU A 68 -1.22 -5.35 -19.72
N TYR A 69 -0.81 -6.19 -18.76
CA TYR A 69 0.40 -5.99 -17.96
C TYR A 69 1.59 -6.86 -18.43
N GLY A 70 1.41 -7.63 -19.51
CA GLY A 70 2.47 -8.46 -20.09
C GLY A 70 3.04 -9.45 -19.06
N ASP A 71 4.35 -9.45 -18.91
CA ASP A 71 5.08 -10.35 -18.01
C ASP A 71 5.17 -9.85 -16.56
N LEU A 72 4.59 -8.68 -16.24
CA LEU A 72 4.65 -8.12 -14.90
C LEU A 72 4.07 -9.11 -13.87
N GLN A 73 4.90 -9.47 -12.91
CA GLN A 73 4.57 -10.45 -11.89
C GLN A 73 4.04 -9.77 -10.63
N GLY A 74 3.22 -10.50 -9.87
CA GLY A 74 2.75 -10.00 -8.57
C GLY A 74 3.88 -9.67 -7.60
N ALA A 75 5.04 -10.32 -7.73
CA ALA A 75 6.22 -10.01 -6.92
C ALA A 75 6.80 -8.62 -7.21
N GLU A 76 6.83 -8.22 -8.49
CA GLU A 76 7.30 -6.89 -8.90
C GLU A 76 6.33 -5.82 -8.38
N VAL A 77 5.02 -6.05 -8.54
CA VAL A 77 4.00 -5.13 -7.98
C VAL A 77 4.08 -5.02 -6.45
N CYS A 78 4.39 -6.12 -5.76
CA CYS A 78 4.60 -6.08 -4.30
C CYS A 78 5.82 -5.23 -3.94
N GLN A 79 6.91 -5.36 -4.70
CA GLN A 79 8.12 -4.56 -4.51
C GLN A 79 7.83 -3.07 -4.74
N ASP A 80 7.13 -2.72 -5.82
CA ASP A 80 6.74 -1.32 -6.10
C ASP A 80 5.90 -0.72 -4.96
N CYS A 81 5.00 -1.51 -4.37
CA CYS A 81 4.20 -1.07 -3.22
C CYS A 81 5.06 -0.80 -1.97
N VAL A 82 6.10 -1.61 -1.76
CA VAL A 82 7.06 -1.45 -0.66
C VAL A 82 7.85 -0.16 -0.86
N GLU A 83 8.39 0.04 -2.07
CA GLU A 83 9.21 1.21 -2.42
C GLU A 83 8.40 2.50 -2.27
N TYR A 84 7.19 2.55 -2.83
CA TYR A 84 6.32 3.73 -2.72
C TYR A 84 6.09 4.16 -1.26
N LEU A 85 5.79 3.21 -0.37
CA LEU A 85 5.57 3.54 1.04
C LEU A 85 6.87 3.89 1.76
N ALA A 86 7.95 3.16 1.49
CA ALA A 86 9.25 3.43 2.10
C ALA A 86 9.71 4.85 1.78
N ASP A 87 9.63 5.25 0.52
CA ASP A 87 9.99 6.59 0.05
C ASP A 87 9.07 7.65 0.66
N TYR A 88 7.75 7.44 0.63
CA TYR A 88 6.78 8.36 1.24
C TYR A 88 7.09 8.63 2.72
N TYR A 89 7.33 7.58 3.51
CA TYR A 89 7.61 7.75 4.93
C TYR A 89 9.00 8.33 5.19
N ALA A 90 9.97 8.04 4.34
CA ALA A 90 11.30 8.63 4.43
C ALA A 90 11.25 10.15 4.21
N ASP A 91 10.49 10.62 3.21
CA ASP A 91 10.26 12.04 2.94
C ASP A 91 9.56 12.76 4.12
N GLU A 92 8.69 12.05 4.83
CA GLU A 92 8.01 12.53 6.05
C GLU A 92 8.90 12.43 7.31
N GLY A 93 10.15 11.97 7.17
CA GLY A 93 11.13 11.86 8.26
C GLY A 93 10.89 10.68 9.19
N PHE A 94 10.30 9.59 8.69
CA PHE A 94 9.99 8.38 9.44
C PHE A 94 10.66 7.13 8.88
N LEU A 95 11.13 6.26 9.77
CA LEU A 95 11.62 4.95 9.38
C LEU A 95 10.40 4.07 9.09
N TRP A 96 10.23 3.71 7.83
CA TRP A 96 9.12 2.88 7.40
C TRP A 96 9.22 1.46 7.98
N SER A 97 8.14 1.00 8.60
CA SER A 97 7.97 -0.37 9.08
C SER A 97 6.51 -0.81 8.94
N PRO A 98 6.20 -1.82 8.10
CA PRO A 98 4.83 -2.31 7.91
C PRO A 98 4.30 -3.12 9.11
N TRP A 99 5.17 -3.47 10.06
CA TRP A 99 4.82 -4.25 11.26
C TRP A 99 4.65 -3.40 12.52
N ALA A 100 5.15 -2.16 12.52
CA ALA A 100 5.08 -1.32 13.70
C ALA A 100 3.66 -0.77 13.92
N LYS A 101 3.36 -0.28 15.13
CA LYS A 101 2.13 0.50 15.37
C LYS A 101 2.35 1.99 15.15
N VAL A 102 3.56 2.44 15.44
CA VAL A 102 4.04 3.82 15.34
C VAL A 102 5.35 3.79 14.57
N GLN A 103 5.52 4.72 13.64
CA GLN A 103 6.75 4.83 12.85
C GLN A 103 7.76 5.68 13.65
N PRO A 104 8.97 5.17 13.93
CA PRO A 104 10.00 5.96 14.59
C PRO A 104 10.51 7.06 13.66
N ARG A 105 11.02 8.15 14.22
CA ARG A 105 11.66 9.21 13.44
C ARG A 105 12.98 8.71 12.84
N LEU A 106 13.28 9.11 11.61
CA LEU A 106 14.58 8.84 10.99
C LEU A 106 15.73 9.57 11.68
N TYR A 107 15.45 10.77 12.19
CA TYR A 107 16.43 11.64 12.83
C TYR A 107 15.91 12.13 14.19
N GLY A 108 16.69 11.90 15.26
CA GLY A 108 16.38 12.28 16.64
C GLY A 108 15.37 11.35 17.33
N GLY A 109 15.73 10.80 18.50
CA GLY A 109 14.81 10.06 19.41
C GLY A 109 14.56 10.87 20.68
N ASP A 110 13.48 10.73 21.43
CA ASP A 110 12.26 9.93 21.31
C ASP A 110 11.03 10.85 21.22
#